data_AF-A0A7Y4Z599-F1
#
_entry.id   AF-A0A7Y4Z599-F1
#
_cell.length_a   1.000
_cell.length_b   1.000
_cell.length_c   1.000
_cell.angle_alpha   90.00
_cell.angle_beta   90.00
_cell.angle_gamma   90.00
#
_symmetry.space_group_name_H-M   'P 1'
#
loop_
_entity.id
_entity.type
_entity.pdbx_description
1 polymer ?
#
loop_
_entity_poly.entity_id
_entity_poly.type
_entity_poly.pdbx_seq_one_letter_code
_entity_poly.pdbx_strand_id
1 'polypeptide(L)'
;MTSTIINEESIEKIIQKLDSFVWTDKDKEERNNLIQQFQATYNKDRIENLTKEDYFAGLGRKKGCIAYDLEWGTRILGSIKGGSKYKYGYESDFFKIKSLIQRVTFIDGKNAYQPDGLFSKGLEEIAKLSKEINGFKTGRTVLPKLLSIYYPDTFLPIFNDQDHFLAILLTGGIDTENTGLKLYLEYNFKLIKVKERLEEIANRIFDNFEFYHLLYQTFPKEHKEPNEVATTVKELVEEQKFEALEVQHYQSLLHRNFNRLFPKLKYFDDEEQIPKNGQYDTQTVGIMDILAVDDKGNFIIIEIKRQATDKTIGQILRYMGWTQEELCKDGQKVSGLIVAERKDTHLEFALKVIPIVKFMKLGLTITLEEQ
;
A
#
# COMPACT_ATOMS: atom_id res chain seq x y z
N MET A 1 -16.13 19.74 1.96
CA MET A 1 -14.88 19.39 2.71
C MET A 1 -14.41 20.60 3.50
N THR A 2 -13.58 20.43 4.52
CA THR A 2 -12.91 21.56 5.19
C THR A 2 -12.01 22.31 4.20
N SER A 3 -11.95 23.64 4.31
CA SER A 3 -11.06 24.44 3.47
C SER A 3 -9.62 24.01 3.71
N THR A 4 -8.94 23.61 2.65
CA THR A 4 -7.55 23.15 2.70
C THR A 4 -6.62 24.34 2.86
N ILE A 5 -5.65 24.26 3.78
CA ILE A 5 -4.65 25.32 3.98
C ILE A 5 -3.31 24.81 3.45
N ILE A 6 -2.85 25.39 2.35
CA ILE A 6 -1.63 24.99 1.65
C ILE A 6 -0.42 25.55 2.40
N ASN A 7 0.62 24.73 2.52
CA ASN A 7 1.91 25.09 3.06
C ASN A 7 2.76 25.79 1.97
N GLU A 8 2.78 27.12 1.99
CA GLU A 8 3.50 27.92 0.99
C GLU A 8 5.01 27.62 0.97
N GLU A 9 5.65 27.33 2.12
CA GLU A 9 7.07 26.92 2.15
C GLU A 9 7.32 25.62 1.37
N SER A 10 6.35 24.70 1.38
CA SER A 10 6.44 23.47 0.60
C SER A 10 6.24 23.70 -0.89
N ILE A 11 5.41 24.68 -1.27
CA ILE A 11 5.28 25.11 -2.67
C ILE A 11 6.58 25.74 -3.17
N GLU A 12 7.20 26.60 -2.37
CA GLU A 12 8.50 27.20 -2.71
C GLU A 12 9.58 26.13 -2.96
N LYS A 13 9.60 25.06 -2.14
CA LYS A 13 10.51 23.91 -2.37
C LYS A 13 10.24 23.21 -3.69
N ILE A 14 8.97 23.04 -4.08
CA ILE A 14 8.62 22.47 -5.39
C ILE A 14 9.12 23.39 -6.51
N ILE A 15 8.92 24.70 -6.38
CA ILE A 15 9.36 25.69 -7.38
C ILE A 15 10.88 25.65 -7.54
N GLN A 16 11.64 25.62 -6.45
CA GLN A 16 13.10 25.47 -6.49
C GLN A 16 13.52 24.17 -7.18
N LYS A 17 12.73 23.10 -7.06
CA LYS A 17 13.03 21.82 -7.72
C LYS A 17 12.83 21.90 -9.24
N LEU A 18 11.94 22.75 -9.74
CA LEU A 18 11.61 22.89 -11.17
C LEU A 18 12.85 23.17 -12.03
N ASP A 19 13.83 23.93 -11.52
CA ASP A 19 15.06 24.26 -12.26
C ASP A 19 15.90 23.03 -12.61
N SER A 20 15.79 21.96 -11.82
CA SER A 20 16.49 20.69 -12.00
C SER A 20 15.59 19.55 -12.48
N PHE A 21 14.29 19.80 -12.59
CA PHE A 21 13.28 18.81 -12.92
C PHE A 21 13.19 18.63 -14.44
N VAL A 22 13.31 17.38 -14.90
CA VAL A 22 13.24 17.04 -16.32
C VAL A 22 11.99 16.21 -16.58
N TRP A 23 11.11 16.74 -17.43
CA TRP A 23 9.94 16.06 -17.95
C TRP A 23 9.89 16.27 -19.46
N THR A 24 10.21 15.23 -20.23
CA THR A 24 10.40 15.33 -21.68
C THR A 24 9.13 14.98 -22.45
N ASP A 25 9.04 15.41 -23.71
CA ASP A 25 7.95 15.00 -24.60
C ASP A 25 7.94 13.49 -24.85
N LYS A 26 9.11 12.83 -24.77
CA LYS A 26 9.22 11.38 -24.84
C LYS A 26 8.54 10.71 -23.65
N ASP A 27 8.73 11.23 -22.43
CA ASP A 27 8.08 10.70 -21.23
C ASP A 27 6.55 10.84 -21.34
N LYS A 28 6.07 11.96 -21.88
CA LYS A 28 4.64 12.18 -22.17
C LYS A 28 4.11 11.20 -23.23
N GLU A 29 4.85 11.00 -24.31
CA GLU A 29 4.47 10.10 -25.40
C GLU A 29 4.40 8.65 -24.92
N GLU A 30 5.43 8.17 -24.20
CA GLU A 30 5.46 6.82 -23.62
C GLU A 30 4.27 6.59 -22.69
N ARG A 31 3.99 7.57 -21.80
CA ARG A 31 2.83 7.54 -20.91
C ARG A 31 1.51 7.48 -21.68
N ASN A 32 1.32 8.35 -22.67
CA ASN A 32 0.08 8.43 -23.45
C ASN A 32 -0.15 7.17 -24.28
N ASN A 33 0.91 6.64 -24.91
CA ASN A 33 0.85 5.39 -25.66
C ASN A 33 0.41 4.24 -24.76
N LEU A 34 0.95 4.14 -23.54
CA LEU A 34 0.59 3.06 -22.63
C LEU A 34 -0.84 3.18 -22.09
N ILE A 35 -1.30 4.40 -21.79
CA ILE A 35 -2.71 4.65 -21.43
C ILE A 35 -3.63 4.24 -22.57
N GLN A 36 -3.35 4.69 -23.80
CA GLN A 36 -4.15 4.37 -24.99
C GLN A 36 -4.18 2.86 -25.26
N GLN A 37 -3.02 2.18 -25.15
CA GLN A 37 -2.93 0.73 -25.30
C GLN A 37 -3.77 0.01 -24.24
N PHE A 38 -3.71 0.43 -22.98
CA PHE A 38 -4.50 -0.17 -21.90
C PHE A 38 -6.00 0.03 -22.13
N GLN A 39 -6.42 1.26 -22.44
CA GLN A 39 -7.83 1.60 -22.69
C GLN A 39 -8.37 0.91 -23.96
N ALA A 40 -7.55 0.73 -24.99
CA ALA A 40 -7.94 -0.02 -26.20
C ALA A 40 -8.07 -1.52 -25.90
N THR A 41 -7.14 -2.06 -25.11
CA THR A 41 -7.11 -3.48 -24.70
C THR A 41 -8.30 -3.82 -23.79
N TYR A 42 -8.65 -2.90 -22.89
CA TYR A 42 -9.75 -3.01 -21.93
C TYR A 42 -10.85 -2.00 -22.25
N ASN A 43 -11.27 -1.97 -23.52
CA ASN A 43 -12.34 -1.08 -23.95
C ASN A 43 -13.70 -1.48 -23.32
N LYS A 44 -14.71 -0.64 -23.56
CA LYS A 44 -16.06 -0.82 -23.01
C LYS A 44 -16.64 -2.23 -23.26
N ASP A 45 -16.54 -2.74 -24.49
CA ASP A 45 -17.06 -4.06 -24.86
C ASP A 45 -16.36 -5.19 -24.10
N ARG A 46 -15.03 -5.13 -23.99
CA ARG A 46 -14.28 -6.14 -23.22
C ARG A 46 -14.60 -6.07 -21.73
N ILE A 47 -14.73 -4.86 -21.16
CA ILE A 47 -15.09 -4.67 -19.74
C ILE A 47 -16.51 -5.20 -19.45
N GLU A 48 -17.45 -5.00 -20.37
CA GLU A 48 -18.80 -5.56 -20.28
C GLU A 48 -18.79 -7.11 -20.28
N ASN A 49 -17.85 -7.71 -21.00
CA ASN A 49 -17.75 -9.16 -21.20
C ASN A 49 -16.64 -9.88 -20.38
N LEU A 50 -16.03 -9.22 -19.38
CA LEU A 50 -14.94 -9.82 -18.58
C LEU A 50 -15.28 -11.21 -18.04
N THR A 51 -14.34 -12.15 -18.24
CA THR A 51 -14.29 -13.43 -17.53
C THR A 51 -13.29 -13.38 -16.37
N LYS A 52 -13.25 -14.44 -15.56
CA LYS A 52 -12.29 -14.55 -14.45
C LYS A 52 -10.84 -14.55 -14.96
N GLU A 53 -10.58 -15.20 -16.08
CA GLU A 53 -9.27 -15.32 -16.73
C GLU A 53 -8.80 -14.02 -17.37
N ASP A 54 -9.74 -13.14 -17.78
CA ASP A 54 -9.42 -11.80 -18.24
C ASP A 54 -9.09 -10.83 -17.09
N TYR A 55 -9.46 -11.16 -15.86
CA TYR A 55 -9.26 -10.30 -14.70
C TYR A 55 -8.12 -10.77 -13.78
N PHE A 56 -8.19 -12.01 -13.27
CA PHE A 56 -7.21 -12.54 -12.32
C PHE A 56 -5.97 -13.08 -13.02
N ALA A 57 -4.80 -12.86 -12.42
CA ALA A 57 -3.58 -13.54 -12.83
C ALA A 57 -3.55 -14.98 -12.29
N GLY A 58 -3.09 -15.93 -13.10
CA GLY A 58 -2.82 -17.31 -12.67
C GLY A 58 -3.94 -18.32 -12.93
N LEU A 59 -5.11 -17.91 -13.41
CA LEU A 59 -6.20 -18.80 -13.84
C LEU A 59 -6.00 -19.32 -15.28
N GLY A 60 -4.82 -19.85 -15.58
CA GLY A 60 -4.43 -20.28 -16.93
C GLY A 60 -3.89 -19.18 -17.84
N ARG A 61 -3.96 -17.91 -17.42
CA ARG A 61 -3.24 -16.78 -18.04
C ARG A 61 -2.39 -16.07 -17.00
N LYS A 62 -1.07 -15.99 -17.24
CA LYS A 62 -0.15 -15.18 -16.42
C LYS A 62 -0.01 -13.74 -16.90
N LYS A 63 -0.25 -13.45 -18.18
CA LYS A 63 -0.16 -12.11 -18.80
C LYS A 63 -1.43 -11.83 -19.62
N GLY A 64 -1.72 -10.55 -19.87
CA GLY A 64 -2.86 -10.12 -20.69
C GLY A 64 -4.21 -10.20 -19.98
N CYS A 65 -4.18 -10.12 -18.64
CA CYS A 65 -5.35 -9.94 -17.78
C CYS A 65 -5.18 -8.65 -16.95
N ILE A 66 -6.30 -8.09 -16.49
CA ILE A 66 -6.34 -6.77 -15.83
C ILE A 66 -5.38 -6.73 -14.63
N ALA A 67 -5.40 -7.72 -13.74
CA ALA A 67 -4.55 -7.71 -12.56
C ALA A 67 -3.05 -7.70 -12.91
N TYR A 68 -2.63 -8.49 -13.91
CA TYR A 68 -1.25 -8.50 -14.35
C TYR A 68 -0.84 -7.18 -15.01
N ASP A 69 -1.69 -6.65 -15.89
CA ASP A 69 -1.36 -5.44 -16.65
C ASP A 69 -1.39 -4.20 -15.74
N LEU A 70 -2.23 -4.16 -14.71
CA LEU A 70 -2.19 -3.11 -13.68
C LEU A 70 -0.92 -3.19 -12.83
N GLU A 71 -0.49 -4.39 -12.43
CA GLU A 71 0.70 -4.58 -11.58
C GLU A 71 2.02 -4.36 -12.33
N TRP A 72 2.11 -4.88 -13.55
CA TRP A 72 3.36 -4.98 -14.29
C TRP A 72 3.32 -4.21 -15.61
N GLY A 73 2.25 -4.37 -16.39
CA GLY A 73 2.11 -3.75 -17.70
C GLY A 73 2.05 -2.23 -17.66
N THR A 74 1.54 -1.65 -16.58
CA THR A 74 1.34 -0.20 -16.39
C THR A 74 2.18 0.35 -15.24
N ARG A 75 3.27 -0.34 -14.86
CA ARG A 75 4.14 0.07 -13.75
C ARG A 75 4.66 1.50 -13.90
N ILE A 76 5.01 1.90 -15.12
CA ILE A 76 5.49 3.26 -15.38
C ILE A 76 4.42 4.31 -15.09
N LEU A 77 3.12 3.98 -15.12
CA LEU A 77 2.01 4.89 -14.84
C LEU A 77 1.72 5.05 -13.33
N GLY A 78 2.71 4.86 -12.47
CA GLY A 78 2.58 4.78 -11.01
C GLY A 78 2.50 3.35 -10.49
N SER A 79 3.30 3.03 -9.49
CA SER A 79 3.40 1.67 -8.95
C SER A 79 2.32 1.39 -7.91
N ILE A 80 1.60 0.28 -8.07
CA ILE A 80 0.76 -0.34 -7.01
C ILE A 80 1.42 -1.58 -6.40
N LYS A 81 2.75 -1.69 -6.57
CA LYS A 81 3.55 -2.82 -6.11
C LYS A 81 3.52 -2.98 -4.61
N GLY A 82 3.62 -4.25 -4.19
CA GLY A 82 3.54 -4.65 -2.78
C GLY A 82 2.09 -4.97 -2.41
N GLY A 83 1.93 -5.82 -1.39
CA GLY A 83 0.65 -6.41 -1.05
C GLY A 83 0.24 -7.54 -1.99
N SER A 84 -0.63 -8.38 -1.46
CA SER A 84 -0.97 -9.65 -2.07
C SER A 84 -1.76 -9.52 -3.36
N LYS A 85 -1.74 -10.57 -4.18
CA LYS A 85 -2.73 -10.81 -5.24
C LYS A 85 -4.18 -10.64 -4.77
N TYR A 86 -4.48 -10.82 -3.48
CA TYR A 86 -5.82 -10.61 -2.92
C TYR A 86 -6.27 -9.13 -2.90
N LYS A 87 -5.39 -8.15 -3.15
CA LYS A 87 -5.79 -6.74 -3.39
C LYS A 87 -6.64 -6.56 -4.64
N TYR A 88 -6.62 -7.56 -5.54
CA TYR A 88 -7.54 -7.64 -6.69
C TYR A 88 -8.86 -8.34 -6.33
N GLY A 89 -9.09 -8.64 -5.06
CA GLY A 89 -10.25 -9.37 -4.55
C GLY A 89 -10.14 -10.88 -4.72
N TYR A 90 -11.21 -11.58 -4.33
CA TYR A 90 -11.29 -13.03 -4.40
C TYR A 90 -12.12 -13.48 -5.60
N GLU A 91 -11.77 -14.63 -6.18
CA GLU A 91 -12.50 -15.23 -7.30
C GLU A 91 -13.98 -15.48 -7.00
N SER A 92 -14.32 -15.79 -5.74
CA SER A 92 -15.69 -15.95 -5.27
C SER A 92 -16.54 -14.68 -5.42
N ASP A 93 -15.92 -13.51 -5.38
CA ASP A 93 -16.59 -12.21 -5.50
C ASP A 93 -16.52 -11.64 -6.93
N PHE A 94 -16.10 -12.44 -7.92
CA PHE A 94 -15.84 -11.97 -9.29
C PHE A 94 -17.00 -11.18 -9.91
N PHE A 95 -18.26 -11.61 -9.70
CA PHE A 95 -19.42 -10.87 -10.23
C PHE A 95 -19.53 -9.46 -9.66
N LYS A 96 -19.25 -9.29 -8.37
CA LYS A 96 -19.23 -7.97 -7.72
C LYS A 96 -18.04 -7.15 -8.21
N ILE A 97 -16.87 -7.78 -8.34
CA ILE A 97 -15.66 -7.15 -8.87
C ILE A 97 -15.90 -6.65 -10.30
N LYS A 98 -16.46 -7.48 -11.19
CA LYS A 98 -16.80 -7.09 -12.56
C LYS A 98 -17.72 -5.86 -12.60
N SER A 99 -18.77 -5.86 -11.78
CA SER A 99 -19.68 -4.72 -11.63
C SER A 99 -18.95 -3.46 -11.13
N LEU A 100 -18.03 -3.61 -10.18
CA LEU A 100 -17.20 -2.52 -9.67
C LEU A 100 -16.28 -1.96 -10.76
N ILE A 101 -15.58 -2.82 -11.51
CA ILE A 101 -14.69 -2.39 -12.60
C ILE A 101 -15.49 -1.65 -13.68
N GLN A 102 -16.63 -2.19 -14.11
CA GLN A 102 -17.52 -1.52 -15.08
C GLN A 102 -17.90 -0.10 -14.63
N ARG A 103 -18.30 0.05 -13.37
CA ARG A 103 -18.66 1.37 -12.82
C ARG A 103 -17.48 2.31 -12.81
N VAL A 104 -16.31 1.85 -12.37
CA VAL A 104 -15.08 2.65 -12.35
C VAL A 104 -14.69 3.13 -13.73
N THR A 105 -14.77 2.28 -14.76
CA THR A 105 -14.32 2.60 -16.13
C THR A 105 -15.33 3.44 -16.93
N PHE A 106 -16.57 3.58 -16.46
CA PHE A 106 -17.65 4.25 -17.18
C PHE A 106 -18.20 5.51 -16.46
N ILE A 107 -17.48 6.06 -15.48
CA ILE A 107 -17.83 7.35 -14.88
C ILE A 107 -17.68 8.51 -15.88
N ASP A 108 -18.30 9.64 -15.56
CA ASP A 108 -17.98 10.92 -16.16
C ASP A 108 -16.81 11.56 -15.40
N GLY A 109 -15.60 11.36 -15.93
CA GLY A 109 -14.36 11.88 -15.30
C GLY A 109 -14.31 13.40 -15.20
N LYS A 110 -14.96 14.15 -16.11
CA LYS A 110 -14.93 15.62 -16.09
C LYS A 110 -15.76 16.18 -14.94
N ASN A 111 -16.85 15.50 -14.60
CA ASN A 111 -17.75 15.87 -13.52
C ASN A 111 -17.57 14.98 -12.28
N ALA A 112 -16.38 14.41 -12.10
CA ALA A 112 -16.04 13.55 -10.97
C ALA A 112 -16.14 14.29 -9.62
N TYR A 113 -15.80 15.58 -9.60
CA TYR A 113 -15.82 16.45 -8.44
C TYR A 113 -16.72 17.66 -8.68
N GLN A 114 -17.43 18.07 -7.64
CA GLN A 114 -18.05 19.39 -7.56
C GLN A 114 -17.00 20.45 -7.17
N PRO A 115 -17.25 21.75 -7.42
CA PRO A 115 -16.30 22.82 -7.07
C PRO A 115 -15.89 22.85 -5.59
N ASP A 116 -16.75 22.37 -4.69
CA ASP A 116 -16.53 22.29 -3.24
C ASP A 116 -15.82 21.00 -2.79
N GLY A 117 -15.42 20.16 -3.74
CA GLY A 117 -14.74 18.88 -3.53
C GLY A 117 -15.67 17.69 -3.35
N LEU A 118 -16.99 17.86 -3.26
CA LEU A 118 -17.90 16.72 -3.14
C LEU A 118 -17.81 15.81 -4.37
N PHE A 119 -17.81 14.50 -4.12
CA PHE A 119 -17.71 13.50 -5.18
C PHE A 119 -19.03 13.41 -5.96
N SER A 120 -18.95 13.00 -7.23
CA SER A 120 -20.14 12.64 -7.99
C SER A 120 -20.87 11.44 -7.37
N LYS A 121 -22.18 11.34 -7.61
CA LYS A 121 -22.99 10.20 -7.18
C LYS A 121 -22.42 8.86 -7.66
N GLY A 122 -21.84 8.84 -8.87
CA GLY A 122 -21.18 7.64 -9.42
C GLY A 122 -20.00 7.19 -8.58
N LEU A 123 -19.15 8.12 -8.14
CA LEU A 123 -18.02 7.81 -7.25
C LEU A 123 -18.48 7.38 -5.84
N GLU A 124 -19.55 7.97 -5.32
CA GLU A 124 -20.14 7.53 -4.05
C GLU A 124 -20.65 6.09 -4.12
N GLU A 125 -21.32 5.72 -5.21
CA GLU A 125 -21.78 4.36 -5.46
C GLU A 125 -20.62 3.37 -5.60
N ILE A 126 -19.54 3.75 -6.29
CA ILE A 126 -18.32 2.93 -6.39
C ILE A 126 -17.70 2.71 -5.00
N ALA A 127 -17.56 3.78 -4.21
CA ALA A 127 -17.00 3.70 -2.87
C ALA A 127 -17.87 2.88 -1.90
N LYS A 128 -19.19 2.88 -2.11
CA LYS A 128 -20.10 2.00 -1.35
C LYS A 128 -19.90 0.54 -1.77
N LEU A 129 -19.89 0.26 -3.07
CA LEU A 129 -19.76 -1.10 -3.60
C LEU A 129 -18.42 -1.73 -3.23
N SER A 130 -17.33 -0.95 -3.21
CA SER A 130 -16.00 -1.46 -2.86
C SER A 130 -15.96 -2.05 -1.44
N LYS A 131 -16.71 -1.46 -0.50
CA LYS A 131 -16.81 -1.95 0.90
C LYS A 131 -17.48 -3.32 1.05
N GLU A 132 -18.18 -3.79 0.03
CA GLU A 132 -18.87 -5.09 0.03
C GLU A 132 -18.02 -6.23 -0.56
N ILE A 133 -16.76 -5.94 -0.91
CA ILE A 133 -15.86 -6.84 -1.62
C ILE A 133 -14.52 -6.90 -0.88
N ASN A 134 -14.16 -8.08 -0.36
CA ASN A 134 -12.86 -8.29 0.26
C ASN A 134 -11.73 -8.00 -0.74
N GLY A 135 -10.63 -7.40 -0.27
CA GLY A 135 -9.56 -6.84 -1.10
C GLY A 135 -9.82 -5.42 -1.63
N PHE A 136 -11.05 -4.91 -1.54
CA PHE A 136 -11.45 -3.59 -2.01
C PHE A 136 -12.10 -2.70 -0.95
N LYS A 137 -12.19 -3.14 0.31
CA LYS A 137 -12.91 -2.35 1.33
C LYS A 137 -12.18 -1.05 1.64
N THR A 138 -10.85 -1.10 1.73
CA THR A 138 -10.01 0.10 1.64
C THR A 138 -10.11 0.71 0.25
N GLY A 139 -9.96 -0.08 -0.82
CA GLY A 139 -10.11 0.39 -2.19
C GLY A 139 -9.10 1.48 -2.60
N ARG A 140 -7.98 1.65 -1.86
CA ARG A 140 -6.98 2.72 -2.06
C ARG A 140 -5.88 2.38 -3.08
N THR A 141 -5.90 1.18 -3.63
CA THR A 141 -4.83 0.69 -4.52
C THR A 141 -5.33 0.51 -5.95
N VAL A 142 -6.11 -0.54 -6.21
CA VAL A 142 -6.50 -0.95 -7.57
C VAL A 142 -7.48 0.05 -8.21
N LEU A 143 -8.46 0.55 -7.48
CA LEU A 143 -9.48 1.46 -8.03
C LEU A 143 -8.88 2.83 -8.39
N PRO A 144 -8.07 3.47 -7.54
CA PRO A 144 -7.28 4.65 -7.90
C PRO A 144 -6.43 4.50 -9.14
N LYS A 145 -5.74 3.36 -9.29
CA LYS A 145 -4.92 3.08 -10.46
C LYS A 145 -5.77 3.06 -11.72
N LEU A 146 -6.91 2.36 -11.71
CA LEU A 146 -7.86 2.37 -12.82
C LEU A 146 -8.39 3.78 -13.12
N LEU A 147 -8.82 4.52 -12.09
CA LEU A 147 -9.29 5.91 -12.24
C LEU A 147 -8.22 6.79 -12.92
N SER A 148 -6.95 6.69 -12.51
CA SER A 148 -5.84 7.44 -13.11
C SER A 148 -5.52 7.05 -14.56
N ILE A 149 -5.80 5.80 -14.97
CA ILE A 149 -5.60 5.36 -16.35
C ILE A 149 -6.78 5.77 -17.23
N TYR A 150 -8.03 5.61 -16.78
CA TYR A 150 -9.20 5.94 -17.60
C TYR A 150 -9.49 7.44 -17.65
N TYR A 151 -9.12 8.19 -16.61
CA TYR A 151 -9.35 9.63 -16.50
C TYR A 151 -8.08 10.35 -15.99
N PRO A 152 -7.00 10.34 -16.79
CA PRO A 152 -5.69 10.85 -16.36
C PRO A 152 -5.66 12.35 -16.08
N ASP A 153 -6.61 13.12 -16.63
CA ASP A 153 -6.73 14.55 -16.36
C ASP A 153 -7.41 14.85 -15.01
N THR A 154 -8.11 13.86 -14.45
CA THR A 154 -8.90 14.00 -13.21
C THR A 154 -8.24 13.34 -12.00
N PHE A 155 -7.59 12.19 -12.17
CA PHE A 155 -7.03 11.44 -11.03
C PHE A 155 -5.52 11.33 -11.15
N LEU A 156 -4.84 11.70 -10.06
CA LEU A 156 -3.40 11.62 -9.93
C LEU A 156 -2.95 10.16 -9.76
N PRO A 157 -1.83 9.75 -10.36
CA PRO A 157 -1.24 8.43 -10.18
C PRO A 157 -0.50 8.30 -8.82
N ILE A 158 -1.08 8.83 -7.75
CA ILE A 158 -0.57 8.81 -6.37
C ILE A 158 -1.54 8.01 -5.52
N PHE A 159 -1.22 6.77 -5.17
CA PHE A 159 -2.17 5.83 -4.57
C PHE A 159 -2.00 5.73 -3.04
N ASN A 160 -0.89 5.13 -2.59
CA ASN A 160 -0.63 4.84 -1.17
C ASN A 160 0.20 5.91 -0.46
N ASP A 161 0.62 6.96 -1.19
CA ASP A 161 1.53 7.99 -0.68
C ASP A 161 0.86 9.37 -0.53
N GLN A 162 -0.45 9.47 -0.75
CA GLN A 162 -1.18 10.74 -0.62
C GLN A 162 -1.02 11.33 0.78
N ASP A 163 -1.10 10.51 1.83
CA ASP A 163 -0.90 10.92 3.22
C ASP A 163 0.47 11.57 3.44
N HIS A 164 1.53 10.98 2.88
CA HIS A 164 2.90 11.51 2.97
C HIS A 164 3.00 12.90 2.35
N PHE A 165 2.50 13.05 1.12
CA PHE A 165 2.55 14.35 0.46
C PHE A 165 1.66 15.39 1.14
N LEU A 166 0.43 15.04 1.51
CA LEU A 166 -0.49 15.99 2.15
C LEU A 166 0.00 16.45 3.52
N ALA A 167 0.68 15.60 4.30
CA ALA A 167 1.30 15.98 5.56
C ALA A 167 2.41 17.05 5.41
N ILE A 168 3.03 17.12 4.22
CA ILE A 168 4.06 18.12 3.90
C ILE A 168 3.42 19.36 3.29
N LEU A 169 2.53 19.15 2.32
CA LEU A 169 1.97 20.18 1.45
C LEU A 169 0.87 21.01 2.12
N LEU A 170 0.29 20.53 3.23
CA LEU A 170 -0.81 21.20 3.92
C LEU A 170 -0.44 21.51 5.37
N THR A 171 -0.87 22.67 5.86
CA THR A 171 -0.80 23.04 7.29
C THR A 171 -2.13 22.88 8.02
N GLY A 172 -3.23 22.66 7.29
CA GLY A 172 -4.56 22.48 7.86
C GLY A 172 -5.57 21.93 6.86
N GLY A 173 -6.72 21.47 7.37
CA GLY A 173 -7.77 20.85 6.57
C GLY A 173 -7.46 19.41 6.16
N ILE A 174 -6.60 18.70 6.91
CA ILE A 174 -6.30 17.28 6.68
C ILE A 174 -7.32 16.38 7.38
N ASP A 175 -7.85 16.81 8.53
CA ASP A 175 -8.81 16.05 9.33
C ASP A 175 -10.05 15.66 8.53
N THR A 176 -10.38 14.38 8.56
CA THR A 176 -11.51 13.81 7.85
C THR A 176 -11.96 12.51 8.51
N GLU A 177 -13.26 12.25 8.45
CA GLU A 177 -13.86 10.98 8.85
C GLU A 177 -13.92 9.97 7.69
N ASN A 178 -13.59 10.42 6.47
CA ASN A 178 -13.59 9.54 5.31
C ASN A 178 -12.51 8.45 5.46
N THR A 179 -12.86 7.24 5.04
CA THR A 179 -11.96 6.09 5.01
C THR A 179 -11.97 5.44 3.64
N GLY A 180 -10.96 4.61 3.38
CA GLY A 180 -10.86 3.83 2.15
C GLY A 180 -10.87 4.68 0.87
N LEU A 181 -11.72 4.33 -0.09
CA LEU A 181 -11.77 5.01 -1.40
C LEU A 181 -12.25 6.46 -1.25
N LYS A 182 -13.19 6.76 -0.34
CA LYS A 182 -13.63 8.14 -0.10
C LYS A 182 -12.48 9.02 0.37
N LEU A 183 -11.63 8.48 1.24
CA LEU A 183 -10.43 9.18 1.69
C LEU A 183 -9.47 9.42 0.52
N TYR A 184 -9.27 8.43 -0.35
CA TYR A 184 -8.44 8.60 -1.55
C TYR A 184 -8.99 9.71 -2.46
N LEU A 185 -10.29 9.73 -2.70
CA LEU A 185 -10.95 10.71 -3.56
C LEU A 185 -10.83 12.12 -2.98
N GLU A 186 -11.01 12.28 -1.67
CA GLU A 186 -10.80 13.55 -0.97
C GLU A 186 -9.36 14.03 -1.11
N TYR A 187 -8.40 13.13 -0.88
CA TYR A 187 -6.99 13.46 -0.97
C TYR A 187 -6.54 13.78 -2.40
N ASN A 188 -7.08 13.08 -3.39
CA ASN A 188 -6.83 13.39 -4.79
C ASN A 188 -7.31 14.82 -5.11
N PHE A 189 -8.49 15.21 -4.63
CA PHE A 189 -8.98 16.59 -4.78
C PHE A 189 -8.07 17.61 -4.09
N LYS A 190 -7.64 17.34 -2.86
CA LYS A 190 -6.71 18.24 -2.13
C LYS A 190 -5.38 18.40 -2.86
N LEU A 191 -4.81 17.32 -3.41
CA LEU A 191 -3.60 17.37 -4.22
C LEU A 191 -3.80 18.13 -5.53
N ILE A 192 -4.97 18.05 -6.16
CA ILE A 192 -5.31 18.88 -7.32
C ILE A 192 -5.33 20.37 -6.94
N LYS A 193 -5.87 20.73 -5.76
CA LYS A 193 -5.82 22.12 -5.27
C LYS A 193 -4.41 22.61 -5.01
N VAL A 194 -3.53 21.75 -4.51
CA VAL A 194 -2.09 22.06 -4.41
C VAL A 194 -1.48 22.28 -5.79
N LYS A 195 -1.81 21.44 -6.77
CA LYS A 195 -1.34 21.59 -8.16
C LYS A 195 -1.83 22.89 -8.79
N GLU A 196 -3.12 23.22 -8.67
CA GLU A 196 -3.70 24.49 -9.17
C GLU A 196 -2.97 25.71 -8.58
N ARG A 197 -2.65 25.68 -7.28
CA ARG A 197 -1.87 26.73 -6.61
C ARG A 197 -0.45 26.84 -7.14
N LEU A 198 0.21 25.71 -7.38
CA LEU A 198 1.53 25.68 -8.02
C LEU A 198 1.48 26.24 -9.44
N GLU A 199 0.45 25.91 -10.22
CA GLU A 199 0.26 26.40 -11.60
C GLU A 199 0.10 27.92 -11.63
N GLU A 200 -0.64 28.49 -10.67
CA GLU A 200 -0.81 29.94 -10.50
C GLU A 200 0.53 30.63 -10.24
N ILE A 201 1.33 30.13 -9.29
CA ILE A 201 2.59 30.77 -8.90
C ILE A 201 3.67 30.57 -9.98
N ALA A 202 3.75 29.37 -10.57
CA ALA A 202 4.71 29.07 -11.63
C ALA A 202 4.30 29.65 -12.99
N ASN A 203 3.08 30.18 -13.12
CA ASN A 203 2.48 30.63 -14.38
C ASN A 203 2.64 29.59 -15.51
N ARG A 204 2.37 28.32 -15.16
CA ARG A 204 2.58 27.16 -16.03
C ARG A 204 1.58 26.08 -15.69
N ILE A 205 1.03 25.42 -16.70
CA ILE A 205 0.16 24.24 -16.52
C ILE A 205 1.03 22.97 -16.43
N PHE A 206 0.70 22.09 -15.49
CA PHE A 206 1.30 20.77 -15.35
C PHE A 206 0.29 19.73 -15.78
N ASP A 207 0.73 18.68 -16.49
CA ASP A 207 -0.10 17.49 -16.57
C ASP A 207 -0.03 16.71 -15.23
N ASN A 208 -1.03 15.87 -14.95
CA ASN A 208 -1.10 15.15 -13.66
C ASN A 208 0.08 14.21 -13.42
N PHE A 209 0.70 13.73 -14.50
CA PHE A 209 1.81 12.80 -14.45
C PHE A 209 3.14 13.53 -14.22
N GLU A 210 3.29 14.70 -14.83
CA GLU A 210 4.36 15.63 -14.52
C GLU A 210 4.35 16.03 -13.05
N PHE A 211 3.19 16.45 -12.54
CA PHE A 211 3.04 16.83 -11.14
C PHE A 211 3.36 15.66 -10.19
N TYR A 212 2.92 14.45 -10.53
CA TYR A 212 3.31 13.22 -9.82
C TYR A 212 4.84 13.08 -9.73
N HIS A 213 5.55 13.13 -10.85
CA HIS A 213 7.01 12.98 -10.86
C HIS A 213 7.71 14.07 -10.07
N LEU A 214 7.22 15.31 -10.19
CA LEU A 214 7.76 16.45 -9.45
C LEU A 214 7.64 16.26 -7.94
N LEU A 215 6.49 15.79 -7.45
CA LEU A 215 6.29 15.51 -6.02
C LEU A 215 7.24 14.43 -5.50
N TYR A 216 7.38 13.30 -6.19
CA TYR A 216 8.27 12.22 -5.75
C TYR A 216 9.76 12.63 -5.80
N GLN A 217 10.17 13.49 -6.72
CA GLN A 217 11.55 14.02 -6.76
C GLN A 217 11.80 15.11 -5.71
N THR A 218 10.78 15.87 -5.33
CA THR A 218 10.89 16.94 -4.32
C THR A 218 10.84 16.38 -2.91
N PHE A 219 9.93 15.42 -2.67
CA PHE A 219 9.65 14.82 -1.37
C PHE A 219 9.74 13.30 -1.44
N PRO A 220 10.95 12.74 -1.67
CA PRO A 220 11.12 11.31 -1.76
C PRO A 220 10.66 10.66 -0.46
N LYS A 221 9.81 9.65 -0.58
CA LYS A 221 9.55 8.71 0.50
C LYS A 221 10.76 7.78 0.57
N GLU A 222 11.26 7.47 1.76
CA GLU A 222 12.33 6.47 1.93
C GLU A 222 11.86 5.10 1.43
N HIS A 223 11.96 4.88 0.12
CA HIS A 223 11.82 3.58 -0.49
C HIS A 223 13.21 2.99 -0.58
N LYS A 224 13.49 1.99 0.26
CA LYS A 224 14.56 1.02 -0.02
C LYS A 224 14.16 0.23 -1.28
N GLU A 225 14.40 0.80 -2.46
CA GLU A 225 14.60 -0.03 -3.64
C GLU A 225 15.94 -0.76 -3.47
N PRO A 226 16.00 -2.09 -3.61
CA PRO A 226 17.26 -2.80 -3.67
C PRO A 226 17.88 -2.55 -5.05
N ASN A 227 18.58 -1.42 -5.19
CA ASN A 227 19.63 -1.30 -6.18
C ASN A 227 20.97 -1.47 -5.45
N GLU A 228 21.67 -2.53 -5.85
CA GLU A 228 23.07 -2.77 -5.56
C GLU A 228 23.91 -1.52 -5.86
N VAL A 229 24.55 -0.94 -4.84
CA VAL A 229 26.00 -0.68 -4.82
C VAL A 229 26.43 -0.61 -3.35
N ALA A 230 27.24 -1.58 -2.93
CA ALA A 230 27.94 -1.53 -1.65
C ALA A 230 28.88 -0.32 -1.63
N THR A 231 28.76 0.55 -0.61
CA THR A 231 29.81 1.51 -0.30
C THR A 231 30.17 1.42 1.18
N THR A 232 31.40 0.98 1.38
CA THR A 232 32.19 0.90 2.61
C THR A 232 32.09 2.13 3.49
N VAL A 233 31.72 1.94 4.76
CA VAL A 233 31.99 2.87 5.85
C VAL A 233 33.12 2.28 6.71
N LYS A 234 34.17 3.08 6.91
CA LYS A 234 35.34 2.73 7.72
C LYS A 234 34.96 2.60 9.19
N GLU A 235 35.38 1.48 9.78
CA GLU A 235 35.31 1.19 11.20
C GLU A 235 36.09 2.20 12.04
N LEU A 236 35.45 2.70 13.09
CA LEU A 236 36.12 3.14 14.31
C LEU A 236 35.88 2.02 15.34
N VAL A 237 36.97 1.39 15.76
CA VAL A 237 36.99 0.27 16.70
C VAL A 237 36.63 0.80 18.09
N GLU A 238 35.46 0.40 18.61
CA GLU A 238 35.11 0.46 20.02
C GLU A 238 34.95 -0.97 20.58
N GLU A 239 35.34 -1.13 21.85
CA GLU A 239 35.59 -2.39 22.55
C GLU A 239 34.45 -3.42 22.49
N GLN A 240 34.83 -4.68 22.29
CA GLN A 240 33.96 -5.86 22.14
C GLN A 240 32.96 -6.04 23.31
N LYS A 241 31.72 -5.62 23.08
CA LYS A 241 30.53 -6.35 23.50
C LYS A 241 30.02 -7.10 22.28
N PHE A 242 29.64 -8.38 22.43
CA PHE A 242 29.02 -9.15 21.34
C PHE A 242 27.99 -8.30 20.60
N GLU A 243 28.11 -8.21 19.29
CA GLU A 243 27.21 -7.46 18.43
C GLU A 243 25.78 -7.99 18.64
N ALA A 244 24.92 -7.15 19.22
CA ALA A 244 23.56 -7.57 19.51
C ALA A 244 22.81 -7.75 18.18
N LEU A 245 22.18 -8.91 17.98
CA LEU A 245 21.39 -9.15 16.77
C LEU A 245 20.34 -8.04 16.56
N GLU A 246 20.37 -7.42 15.40
CA GLU A 246 19.30 -6.54 14.92
C GLU A 246 17.97 -7.30 14.73
N VAL A 247 16.86 -6.55 14.72
CA VAL A 247 15.50 -7.12 14.50
C VAL A 247 15.41 -7.89 13.19
N GLN A 248 16.09 -7.44 12.13
CA GLN A 248 16.12 -8.11 10.84
C GLN A 248 16.78 -9.50 10.91
N HIS A 249 17.76 -9.69 11.79
CA HIS A 249 18.36 -11.00 12.02
C HIS A 249 17.36 -11.95 12.69
N TYR A 250 16.58 -11.48 13.67
CA TYR A 250 15.51 -12.30 14.27
C TYR A 250 14.47 -12.70 13.23
N GLN A 251 14.03 -11.76 12.39
CA GLN A 251 13.08 -12.06 11.32
C GLN A 251 13.63 -13.11 10.35
N SER A 252 14.88 -12.95 9.90
CA SER A 252 15.55 -13.90 9.01
C SER A 252 15.68 -15.29 9.66
N LEU A 253 16.04 -15.36 10.95
CA LEU A 253 16.14 -16.60 11.70
C LEU A 253 14.77 -17.30 11.84
N LEU A 254 13.72 -16.54 12.18
CA LEU A 254 12.36 -17.06 12.30
C LEU A 254 11.81 -17.53 10.96
N HIS A 255 12.04 -16.78 9.88
CA HIS A 255 11.63 -17.15 8.52
C HIS A 255 12.29 -18.46 8.07
N ARG A 256 13.62 -18.58 8.20
CA ARG A 256 14.36 -19.81 7.82
C ARG A 256 13.91 -21.05 8.58
N ASN A 257 13.39 -20.86 9.80
CA ASN A 257 12.92 -21.93 10.67
C ASN A 257 11.39 -21.96 10.82
N PHE A 258 10.65 -21.26 9.94
CA PHE A 258 9.21 -21.00 10.14
C PHE A 258 8.42 -22.30 10.33
N ASN A 259 8.60 -23.28 9.45
CA ASN A 259 7.91 -24.57 9.52
C ASN A 259 8.24 -25.37 10.80
N ARG A 260 9.43 -25.19 11.37
CA ARG A 260 9.84 -25.85 12.61
C ARG A 260 9.24 -25.13 13.83
N LEU A 261 9.23 -23.81 13.82
CA LEU A 261 8.75 -22.99 14.93
C LEU A 261 7.22 -22.92 14.97
N PHE A 262 6.56 -22.95 13.82
CA PHE A 262 5.13 -22.80 13.64
C PHE A 262 4.55 -23.92 12.75
N PRO A 263 4.63 -25.20 13.17
CA PRO A 263 4.33 -26.35 12.30
C PRO A 263 2.86 -26.46 11.84
N LYS A 264 1.95 -25.70 12.47
CA LYS A 264 0.52 -25.65 12.12
C LYS A 264 0.13 -24.37 11.37
N LEU A 265 1.11 -23.55 11.01
CA LEU A 265 0.90 -22.30 10.30
C LEU A 265 1.53 -22.38 8.92
N LYS A 266 0.93 -21.68 7.97
CA LYS A 266 1.48 -21.43 6.64
C LYS A 266 1.48 -19.93 6.38
N TYR A 267 2.38 -19.43 5.53
CA TYR A 267 2.23 -18.05 5.07
C TYR A 267 0.90 -17.89 4.34
N PHE A 268 0.31 -16.71 4.44
CA PHE A 268 -0.93 -16.41 3.74
C PHE A 268 -0.73 -16.30 2.23
N ASP A 269 0.40 -15.70 1.82
CA ASP A 269 0.82 -15.57 0.43
C ASP A 269 2.30 -15.97 0.29
N ASP A 270 2.57 -17.26 0.07
CA ASP A 270 3.93 -17.80 -0.07
C ASP A 270 4.74 -17.10 -1.19
N GLU A 271 4.09 -16.78 -2.31
CA GLU A 271 4.75 -16.16 -3.48
C GLU A 271 5.23 -14.74 -3.16
N GLU A 272 4.46 -14.00 -2.34
CA GLU A 272 4.85 -12.65 -1.92
C GLU A 272 5.83 -12.68 -0.73
N GLN A 273 5.56 -13.51 0.26
CA GLN A 273 6.21 -13.43 1.57
C GLN A 273 7.58 -14.12 1.59
N ILE A 274 7.75 -15.27 0.91
CA ILE A 274 9.01 -16.02 0.94
C ILE A 274 10.19 -15.18 0.40
N PRO A 275 10.08 -14.50 -0.76
CA PRO A 275 11.17 -13.66 -1.26
C PRO A 275 11.49 -12.46 -0.36
N LYS A 276 10.59 -12.09 0.57
CA LYS A 276 10.69 -10.94 1.48
C LYS A 276 10.93 -11.35 2.94
N ASN A 277 11.50 -12.53 3.18
CA ASN A 277 11.76 -13.05 4.54
C ASN A 277 10.50 -13.11 5.43
N GLY A 278 9.36 -13.45 4.85
CA GLY A 278 8.06 -13.57 5.54
C GLY A 278 7.22 -12.30 5.55
N GLN A 279 7.79 -11.15 5.16
CA GLN A 279 7.11 -9.85 5.26
C GLN A 279 5.88 -9.76 4.36
N TYR A 280 4.82 -9.15 4.89
CA TYR A 280 3.60 -8.86 4.16
C TYR A 280 3.30 -7.37 4.18
N ASP A 281 3.28 -6.72 3.02
CA ASP A 281 3.02 -5.29 2.91
C ASP A 281 1.53 -5.02 2.72
N THR A 282 0.89 -4.36 3.68
CA THR A 282 -0.54 -4.05 3.57
C THR A 282 -0.84 -2.91 2.60
N GLN A 283 0.19 -2.18 2.16
CA GLN A 283 0.10 -0.95 1.35
C GLN A 283 -0.69 0.21 2.00
N THR A 284 -1.31 -0.03 3.16
CA THR A 284 -2.21 0.92 3.82
C THR A 284 -1.75 1.22 5.24
N VAL A 285 -1.48 0.18 6.05
CA VAL A 285 -1.25 0.32 7.49
C VAL A 285 0.15 -0.07 7.95
N GLY A 286 1.04 -0.40 7.00
CA GLY A 286 2.44 -0.78 7.22
C GLY A 286 2.78 -2.20 6.75
N ILE A 287 4.00 -2.64 7.06
CA ILE A 287 4.54 -3.96 6.70
C ILE A 287 4.48 -4.86 7.95
N MET A 288 3.80 -5.99 7.84
CA MET A 288 3.77 -7.02 8.87
C MET A 288 5.03 -7.88 8.77
N ASP A 289 5.61 -8.28 9.90
CA ASP A 289 6.78 -9.16 9.89
C ASP A 289 6.44 -10.54 9.31
N ILE A 290 5.33 -11.14 9.74
CA ILE A 290 4.76 -12.36 9.17
C ILE A 290 3.24 -12.29 9.26
N LEU A 291 2.58 -12.54 8.12
CA LEU A 291 1.16 -12.89 8.05
C LEU A 291 1.00 -14.38 7.76
N ALA A 292 0.29 -15.10 8.61
CA ALA A 292 0.10 -16.54 8.50
C ALA A 292 -1.36 -16.96 8.65
N VAL A 293 -1.66 -18.18 8.21
CA VAL A 293 -2.96 -18.85 8.39
C VAL A 293 -2.81 -20.20 9.08
N ASP A 294 -3.77 -20.55 9.93
CA ASP A 294 -3.86 -21.90 10.53
C ASP A 294 -4.62 -22.88 9.62
N ASP A 295 -4.68 -24.15 10.02
CA ASP A 295 -5.40 -25.22 9.30
C ASP A 295 -6.91 -24.97 9.14
N LYS A 296 -7.48 -24.05 9.92
CA LYS A 296 -8.90 -23.65 9.84
C LYS A 296 -9.09 -22.37 9.01
N GLY A 297 -8.01 -21.81 8.45
CA GLY A 297 -8.02 -20.56 7.71
C GLY A 297 -8.13 -19.31 8.58
N ASN A 298 -7.91 -19.38 9.89
CA ASN A 298 -7.82 -18.18 10.73
C ASN A 298 -6.47 -17.50 10.52
N PHE A 299 -6.43 -16.18 10.61
CA PHE A 299 -5.23 -15.39 10.43
C PHE A 299 -4.48 -15.20 11.75
N ILE A 300 -3.15 -15.23 11.65
CA ILE A 300 -2.21 -14.98 12.73
C ILE A 300 -1.18 -13.97 12.23
N ILE A 301 -1.17 -12.79 12.82
CA ILE A 301 -0.13 -11.78 12.60
C ILE A 301 0.96 -12.04 13.63
N ILE A 302 2.19 -12.27 13.18
CA ILE A 302 3.35 -12.40 14.06
C ILE A 302 4.19 -11.14 13.93
N GLU A 303 4.34 -10.41 15.04
CA GLU A 303 5.17 -9.20 15.14
C GLU A 303 6.42 -9.52 15.96
N ILE A 304 7.59 -9.26 15.39
CA ILE A 304 8.89 -9.65 15.94
C ILE A 304 9.56 -8.41 16.51
N LYS A 305 9.93 -8.46 17.79
CA LYS A 305 10.72 -7.40 18.45
C LYS A 305 11.90 -8.01 19.18
N ARG A 306 12.96 -7.25 19.38
CA ARG A 306 13.99 -7.62 20.36
C ARG A 306 13.46 -7.41 21.78
N GLN A 307 13.00 -6.20 22.07
CA GLN A 307 12.28 -5.83 23.29
C GLN A 307 10.93 -5.24 22.89
N ALA A 308 9.84 -5.86 23.34
CA ALA A 308 8.49 -5.41 23.04
C ALA A 308 7.98 -4.46 24.13
N THR A 309 7.41 -3.33 23.71
CA THR A 309 6.72 -2.36 24.59
C THR A 309 5.23 -2.28 24.23
N ASP A 310 4.45 -1.53 24.99
CA ASP A 310 3.04 -1.23 24.73
C ASP A 310 2.76 -0.67 23.31
N LYS A 311 3.70 0.08 22.71
CA LYS A 311 3.62 0.52 21.30
C LYS A 311 3.39 -0.64 20.32
N THR A 312 3.90 -1.84 20.63
CA THR A 312 3.72 -3.06 19.83
C THR A 312 2.23 -3.45 19.74
N ILE A 313 1.43 -3.15 20.78
CA ILE A 313 -0.01 -3.40 20.77
C ILE A 313 -0.70 -2.56 19.70
N GLY A 314 -0.42 -1.25 19.64
CA GLY A 314 -1.00 -0.39 18.61
C GLY A 314 -0.67 -0.87 17.19
N GLN A 315 0.58 -1.30 16.97
CA GLN A 315 1.02 -1.85 15.69
C GLN A 315 0.29 -3.14 15.33
N ILE A 316 0.28 -4.14 16.22
CA ILE A 316 -0.33 -5.45 15.92
C ILE A 316 -1.86 -5.34 15.79
N LEU A 317 -2.52 -4.53 16.61
CA LEU A 317 -3.97 -4.32 16.50
C LEU A 317 -4.35 -3.64 15.19
N ARG A 318 -3.55 -2.69 14.70
CA ARG A 318 -3.76 -2.06 13.40
C ARG A 318 -3.67 -3.08 12.26
N TYR A 319 -2.67 -3.96 12.31
CA TYR A 319 -2.54 -5.06 11.35
C TYR A 319 -3.69 -6.06 11.44
N MET A 320 -4.14 -6.39 12.66
CA MET A 320 -5.28 -7.28 12.87
C MET A 320 -6.57 -6.68 12.31
N GLY A 321 -6.83 -5.39 12.56
CA GLY A 321 -7.99 -4.68 12.03
C GLY A 321 -8.00 -4.66 10.51
N TRP A 322 -6.88 -4.29 9.88
CA TRP A 322 -6.76 -4.31 8.42
C TRP A 322 -6.95 -5.72 7.85
N THR A 323 -6.41 -6.76 8.48
CA THR A 323 -6.58 -8.16 8.03
C THR A 323 -8.03 -8.62 8.15
N GLN A 324 -8.70 -8.25 9.24
CA GLN A 324 -10.11 -8.56 9.46
C GLN A 324 -11.01 -7.89 8.43
N GLU A 325 -10.67 -6.67 8.03
CA GLU A 325 -11.44 -5.90 7.07
C GLU A 325 -11.14 -6.33 5.63
N GLU A 326 -9.88 -6.40 5.22
CA GLU A 326 -9.51 -6.62 3.82
C GLU A 326 -9.49 -8.09 3.40
N LEU A 327 -9.11 -9.01 4.30
CA LEU A 327 -8.76 -10.39 3.91
C LEU A 327 -9.73 -11.45 4.45
N CYS A 328 -10.33 -11.21 5.61
CA CYS A 328 -11.23 -12.19 6.22
C CYS A 328 -12.57 -12.30 5.46
N LYS A 329 -12.98 -13.55 5.26
CA LYS A 329 -14.34 -13.95 4.90
C LYS A 329 -15.13 -14.34 6.15
N ASP A 330 -16.44 -14.50 5.99
CA ASP A 330 -17.37 -14.78 7.09
C ASP A 330 -16.90 -15.98 7.94
N GLY A 331 -16.77 -15.75 9.26
CA GLY A 331 -16.39 -16.76 10.24
C GLY A 331 -14.88 -16.93 10.49
N GLN A 332 -14.01 -16.36 9.64
CA GLN A 332 -12.57 -16.35 9.89
C GLN A 332 -12.23 -15.38 11.04
N LYS A 333 -11.31 -15.79 11.91
CA LYS A 333 -10.81 -14.99 13.03
C LYS A 333 -9.41 -14.47 12.73
N VAL A 334 -9.05 -13.35 13.36
CA VAL A 334 -7.71 -12.79 13.32
C VAL A 334 -7.13 -12.74 14.74
N SER A 335 -5.90 -13.19 14.92
CA SER A 335 -5.18 -13.12 16.19
C SER A 335 -3.76 -12.59 16.04
N GLY A 336 -3.20 -12.07 17.12
CA GLY A 336 -1.86 -11.52 17.16
C GLY A 336 -0.90 -12.39 17.98
N LEU A 337 0.35 -12.48 17.54
CA LEU A 337 1.45 -13.11 18.27
C LEU A 337 2.65 -12.16 18.29
N ILE A 338 2.99 -11.65 19.46
CA ILE A 338 4.23 -10.89 19.67
C ILE A 338 5.32 -11.88 20.03
N VAL A 339 6.41 -11.90 19.27
CA VAL A 339 7.59 -12.73 19.54
C VAL A 339 8.77 -11.83 19.88
N ALA A 340 9.27 -11.93 21.12
CA ALA A 340 10.40 -11.10 21.57
C ALA A 340 11.20 -11.72 22.72
N GLU A 341 12.44 -11.27 22.92
CA GLU A 341 13.29 -11.74 24.05
C GLU A 341 12.69 -11.37 25.41
N ARG A 342 12.09 -10.18 25.47
CA ARG A 342 11.50 -9.61 26.67
C ARG A 342 10.38 -8.64 26.32
N LYS A 343 9.47 -8.46 27.28
CA LYS A 343 8.44 -7.43 27.29
C LYS A 343 8.58 -6.57 28.53
N ASP A 344 8.18 -5.31 28.45
CA ASP A 344 8.06 -4.45 29.63
C ASP A 344 6.77 -4.76 30.43
N THR A 345 6.68 -4.18 31.63
CA THR A 345 5.52 -4.35 32.50
C THR A 345 4.26 -3.72 31.89
N HIS A 346 4.39 -2.64 31.13
CA HIS A 346 3.27 -1.98 30.46
C HIS A 346 2.61 -2.91 29.45
N LEU A 347 3.39 -3.54 28.58
CA LEU A 347 2.93 -4.55 27.63
C LEU A 347 2.33 -5.76 28.35
N GLU A 348 2.92 -6.19 29.48
CA GLU A 348 2.36 -7.27 30.27
C GLU A 348 0.94 -6.96 30.77
N PHE A 349 0.69 -5.76 31.29
CA PHE A 349 -0.65 -5.35 31.70
C PHE A 349 -1.61 -5.20 30.52
N ALA A 350 -1.17 -4.62 29.39
CA ALA A 350 -1.99 -4.47 28.19
C ALA A 350 -2.48 -5.83 27.66
N LEU A 351 -1.61 -6.85 27.65
CA LEU A 351 -1.97 -8.20 27.18
C LEU A 351 -3.04 -8.89 28.06
N LYS A 352 -3.20 -8.51 29.33
CA LYS A 352 -4.21 -9.11 30.22
C LYS A 352 -5.64 -8.82 29.77
N VAL A 353 -5.87 -7.70 29.08
CA VAL A 353 -7.21 -7.29 28.61
C VAL A 353 -7.42 -7.57 27.12
N ILE A 354 -6.40 -8.06 26.40
CA ILE A 354 -6.46 -8.37 24.96
C ILE A 354 -6.05 -9.84 24.74
N PRO A 355 -6.87 -10.83 25.15
CA PRO A 355 -6.49 -12.25 25.14
C PRO A 355 -6.29 -12.83 23.73
N ILE A 356 -6.74 -12.12 22.70
CA ILE A 356 -6.57 -12.47 21.29
C ILE A 356 -5.15 -12.16 20.76
N VAL A 357 -4.36 -11.39 21.54
CA VAL A 357 -2.94 -11.16 21.30
C VAL A 357 -2.13 -11.93 22.33
N LYS A 358 -1.24 -12.80 21.86
CA LYS A 358 -0.35 -13.60 22.72
C LYS A 358 1.08 -13.10 22.66
N PHE A 359 1.83 -13.35 23.73
CA PHE A 359 3.27 -13.13 23.76
C PHE A 359 4.00 -14.47 23.81
N MET A 360 5.02 -14.64 22.97
CA MET A 360 5.94 -15.77 22.98
C MET A 360 7.36 -15.25 23.20
N LYS A 361 8.01 -15.78 24.25
CA LYS A 361 9.39 -15.41 24.54
C LYS A 361 10.31 -16.07 23.51
N LEU A 362 11.13 -15.27 22.85
CA LEU A 362 12.20 -15.73 21.99
C LEU A 362 13.46 -15.94 22.81
N GLY A 363 14.08 -17.11 22.69
CA GLY A 363 15.36 -17.43 23.30
C GLY A 363 16.34 -17.90 22.25
N LEU A 364 17.56 -17.38 22.30
CA LEU A 364 18.68 -17.84 21.48
C LEU A 364 19.75 -18.40 22.41
N THR A 365 20.23 -19.60 22.09
CA THR A 365 21.36 -20.23 22.78
C THR A 365 22.46 -20.43 21.76
N ILE A 366 23.63 -19.85 22.03
CA ILE A 366 24.85 -20.06 21.24
C ILE A 366 25.80 -20.85 22.15
N THR A 367 26.25 -22.01 21.70
CA THR A 367 27.25 -22.84 22.38
C THR A 367 28.46 -23.03 21.47
N LEU A 368 29.64 -23.07 22.07
CA LEU A 368 30.89 -23.44 21.43
C LEU A 368 31.48 -24.59 22.23
N GLU A 369 31.85 -25.66 21.54
CA GLU A 369 32.44 -26.86 22.14
C GLU A 369 33.75 -27.15 21.39
N GLU A 370 34.79 -27.51 22.12
CA GLU A 370 36.08 -27.92 21.56
C GLU A 370 35.91 -29.33 20.96
N GLN A 371 36.39 -29.53 19.72
CA GLN A 371 36.32 -30.84 19.03
C GLN A 371 37.55 -31.69 19.30
#